data_AF-A0A931X5Z1-F1
#
_entry.id   AF-A0A931X5Z1-F1
#
_cell.length_a   1.000
_cell.length_b   1.000
_cell.length_c   1.000
_cell.angle_alpha   90.00
_cell.angle_beta   90.00
_cell.angle_gamma   90.00
#
_symmetry.space_group_name_H-M   'P 1'
#
loop_
_entity.id
_entity.type
_entity.pdbx_description
1 polymer ?
#
loop_
_entity_poly.entity_id
_entity_poly.type
_entity_poly.pdbx_seq_one_letter_code
_entity_poly.pdbx_strand_id
1 'polypeptide(L)'
;MLGEFGGGAVYGNDTLLPLIGGSGGGGGGGTFGMKGGGGGGGGGALLIATSGTLTFSGQILAFGGAGGGLLYNSVAPGVGGGGSGGGVRLVATEIVGTGGVINVSGGIGTKFTSWGGTGASGRIRLEAFSNTAAIILVNHPATTSFGEPTSVRLPGEPTLRIASVAGVVAPDAPSALFSAPDIVLPSGTGSAVNVEVTASNIPAGTAVTVQVTGLTGAATSAAAPLSGTDTSSSATVPVAIPTNQPAVITAFVTYTLTAATGGPVFAGGEVVDRVRITAMAGGASRVAYVTRSGREIAAPASGVVR
;
A
#
# COMPACT_ATOMS: atom_id res chain seq x y z
N MET A 1 10.35 -0.31 -44.86
CA MET A 1 10.71 0.21 -43.52
C MET A 1 10.77 -0.98 -42.59
N LEU A 2 11.97 -1.47 -42.27
CA LEU A 2 12.17 -2.61 -41.37
C LEU A 2 12.05 -2.08 -39.94
N GLY A 3 10.88 -2.27 -39.32
CA GLY A 3 10.65 -1.82 -37.94
C GLY A 3 11.40 -2.71 -36.95
N GLU A 4 12.26 -2.11 -36.14
CA GLU A 4 12.72 -2.72 -34.90
C GLU A 4 11.55 -2.73 -33.91
N PHE A 5 11.19 -3.89 -33.36
CA PHE A 5 10.11 -4.00 -32.38
C PHE A 5 10.70 -3.87 -30.97
N GLY A 6 10.24 -2.90 -30.19
CA GLY A 6 10.80 -2.59 -28.87
C GLY A 6 10.59 -3.71 -27.86
N GLY A 7 11.65 -4.09 -27.14
CA GLY A 7 11.54 -4.84 -25.89
C GLY A 7 10.89 -3.98 -24.79
N GLY A 8 10.35 -4.61 -23.75
CA GLY A 8 9.76 -3.89 -22.62
C GLY A 8 10.78 -2.97 -21.95
N ALA A 9 10.41 -1.71 -21.71
CA ALA A 9 11.26 -0.73 -21.03
C ALA A 9 11.42 -1.05 -19.53
N VAL A 10 12.49 -0.53 -18.90
CA VAL A 10 12.61 -0.56 -17.43
C VAL A 10 11.40 0.14 -16.84
N TYR A 11 10.71 -0.53 -15.91
CA TYR A 11 9.49 -0.02 -15.30
C TYR A 11 9.69 0.24 -13.80
N GLY A 12 8.84 1.10 -13.22
CA GLY A 12 8.95 1.53 -11.82
C GLY A 12 10.10 2.50 -11.54
N ASN A 13 10.34 2.79 -10.26
CA ASN A 13 11.42 3.65 -9.76
C ASN A 13 12.36 2.90 -8.79
N ASP A 14 13.52 3.49 -8.47
CA ASP A 14 14.52 2.85 -7.60
C ASP A 14 14.04 2.60 -6.18
N THR A 15 13.03 3.34 -5.72
CA THR A 15 12.43 3.15 -4.40
C THR A 15 11.38 2.04 -4.38
N LEU A 16 10.96 1.54 -5.55
CA LEU A 16 9.84 0.60 -5.71
C LEU A 16 8.59 1.06 -4.95
N LEU A 17 8.31 2.36 -5.07
CA LEU A 17 7.15 3.04 -4.50
C LEU A 17 6.43 3.85 -5.58
N PRO A 18 5.28 3.39 -6.10
CA PRO A 18 4.61 2.13 -5.77
C PRO A 18 5.35 0.89 -6.30
N LEU A 19 5.08 -0.28 -5.71
CA LEU A 19 5.63 -1.56 -6.17
C LEU A 19 4.90 -1.99 -7.44
N ILE A 20 5.56 -1.86 -8.60
CA ILE A 20 4.98 -2.24 -9.90
C ILE A 20 5.87 -3.29 -10.58
N GLY A 21 5.23 -4.24 -11.28
CA GLY A 21 5.89 -5.21 -12.14
C GLY A 21 6.51 -4.59 -13.40
N GLY A 22 7.13 -5.45 -14.21
CA GLY A 22 7.72 -5.11 -15.50
C GLY A 22 6.69 -4.82 -16.57
N SER A 23 7.12 -4.17 -17.64
CA SER A 23 6.33 -3.90 -18.84
C SER A 23 6.37 -5.08 -19.82
N GLY A 24 5.31 -5.25 -20.61
CA GLY A 24 5.31 -6.22 -21.71
C GLY A 24 6.16 -5.74 -22.90
N GLY A 25 6.62 -6.68 -23.71
CA GLY A 25 7.30 -6.40 -24.99
C GLY A 25 6.30 -6.11 -26.11
N GLY A 26 6.75 -5.41 -27.16
CA GLY A 26 5.94 -5.15 -28.34
C GLY A 26 5.63 -6.41 -29.14
N GLY A 27 4.41 -6.53 -29.66
CA GLY A 27 4.08 -7.55 -30.66
C GLY A 27 4.76 -7.26 -31.99
N GLY A 28 5.12 -8.32 -32.70
CA GLY A 28 5.69 -8.23 -34.04
C GLY A 28 4.63 -7.84 -35.07
N GLY A 29 5.03 -7.05 -36.07
CA GLY A 29 4.14 -6.60 -37.15
C GLY A 29 3.65 -7.76 -38.03
N GLY A 30 2.35 -7.84 -38.28
CA GLY A 30 1.80 -8.80 -39.25
C GLY A 30 2.12 -8.42 -40.70
N THR A 31 1.98 -9.38 -41.61
CA THR A 31 1.90 -9.16 -43.06
C THR A 31 0.54 -9.65 -43.54
N PHE A 32 0.06 -9.24 -44.72
CA PHE A 32 -1.25 -9.68 -45.22
C PHE A 32 -1.39 -11.21 -45.16
N GLY A 33 -2.41 -11.69 -44.44
CA GLY A 33 -2.66 -13.12 -44.24
C GLY A 33 -1.85 -13.80 -43.12
N MET A 34 -0.96 -13.10 -42.41
CA MET A 34 -0.10 -13.67 -41.35
C MET A 34 -0.03 -12.78 -40.11
N LYS A 35 -0.19 -13.38 -38.92
CA LYS A 35 0.01 -12.67 -37.64
C LYS A 35 1.49 -12.67 -37.26
N GLY A 36 1.97 -11.55 -36.73
CA GLY A 36 3.31 -11.47 -36.13
C GLY A 36 3.36 -12.15 -34.76
N GLY A 37 4.58 -12.34 -34.25
CA GLY A 37 4.81 -12.94 -32.94
C GLY A 37 4.23 -12.08 -31.81
N GLY A 38 3.66 -12.71 -30.78
CA GLY A 38 3.18 -11.99 -29.59
C GLY A 38 4.34 -11.38 -28.79
N GLY A 39 4.10 -10.27 -28.09
CA GLY A 39 5.08 -9.72 -27.15
C GLY A 39 5.22 -10.57 -25.88
N GLY A 40 6.39 -10.58 -25.27
CA GLY A 40 6.63 -11.24 -23.99
C GLY A 40 5.98 -10.48 -22.82
N GLY A 41 5.47 -11.20 -21.82
CA GLY A 41 4.90 -10.59 -20.61
C GLY A 41 5.99 -9.95 -19.72
N GLY A 42 5.64 -8.89 -18.98
CA GLY A 42 6.54 -8.31 -17.98
C GLY A 42 6.68 -9.19 -16.73
N GLY A 43 7.82 -9.11 -16.05
CA GLY A 43 8.06 -9.82 -14.80
C GLY A 43 7.18 -9.29 -13.64
N GLY A 44 6.81 -10.16 -12.70
CA GLY A 44 6.03 -9.74 -11.52
C GLY A 44 6.84 -8.89 -10.53
N ALA A 45 6.16 -8.27 -9.55
CA ALA A 45 6.83 -7.58 -8.45
C ALA A 45 6.54 -8.23 -7.10
N LEU A 46 7.51 -8.17 -6.18
CA LEU A 46 7.48 -8.80 -4.87
C LEU A 46 8.05 -7.87 -3.79
N LEU A 47 7.35 -7.77 -2.67
CA LEU A 47 7.84 -7.20 -1.41
C LEU A 47 7.88 -8.30 -0.36
N ILE A 48 9.06 -8.55 0.21
CA ILE A 48 9.21 -9.37 1.42
C ILE A 48 9.73 -8.47 2.51
N ALA A 49 9.09 -8.51 3.67
CA ALA A 49 9.48 -7.63 4.74
C ALA A 49 9.28 -8.24 6.14
N THR A 50 10.26 -8.01 7.01
CA THR A 50 10.34 -8.61 8.35
C THR A 50 10.89 -7.63 9.38
N SER A 51 10.49 -7.80 10.64
CA SER A 51 10.96 -7.02 11.79
C SER A 51 12.31 -7.42 12.37
N GLY A 52 12.92 -8.48 11.84
CA GLY A 52 14.15 -9.06 12.38
C GLY A 52 15.14 -9.38 11.28
N THR A 53 15.77 -10.54 11.38
CA THR A 53 16.75 -11.00 10.39
C THR A 53 16.04 -11.70 9.23
N LEU A 54 16.20 -11.18 8.02
CA LEU A 54 15.87 -11.88 6.78
C LEU A 54 17.07 -12.72 6.36
N THR A 55 16.99 -14.04 6.50
CA THR A 55 18.01 -14.97 5.96
C THR A 55 17.65 -15.32 4.52
N PHE A 56 18.42 -14.81 3.55
CA PHE A 56 18.20 -15.03 2.13
C PHE A 56 19.18 -16.05 1.54
N SER A 57 18.68 -17.26 1.27
CA SER A 57 19.43 -18.36 0.65
C SER A 57 18.71 -18.99 -0.56
N GLY A 58 17.47 -18.56 -0.84
CA GLY A 58 16.62 -19.08 -1.91
C GLY A 58 16.71 -18.28 -3.20
N GLN A 59 15.73 -18.48 -4.09
CA GLN A 59 15.64 -17.78 -5.37
C GLN A 59 14.38 -16.91 -5.44
N ILE A 60 14.54 -15.67 -5.92
CA ILE A 60 13.43 -14.82 -6.35
C ILE A 60 13.55 -14.62 -7.86
N LEU A 61 12.53 -15.04 -8.58
CA LEU A 61 12.48 -15.03 -10.04
C LEU A 61 11.39 -14.07 -10.52
N ALA A 62 11.78 -12.85 -10.84
CA ALA A 62 10.91 -11.78 -11.36
C ALA A 62 11.36 -11.36 -12.77
N PHE A 63 11.73 -12.34 -13.59
CA PHE A 63 12.21 -12.12 -14.95
C PHE A 63 11.05 -11.92 -15.95
N GLY A 64 11.32 -11.19 -17.03
CA GLY A 64 10.38 -10.97 -18.11
C GLY A 64 10.26 -12.18 -19.06
N GLY A 65 9.09 -12.34 -19.67
CA GLY A 65 8.82 -13.39 -20.66
C GLY A 65 9.48 -13.12 -22.01
N ALA A 66 9.86 -14.18 -22.71
CA ALA A 66 10.40 -14.09 -24.06
C ALA A 66 9.33 -13.62 -25.07
N GLY A 67 9.78 -12.92 -26.11
CA GLY A 67 8.91 -12.60 -27.24
C GLY A 67 8.52 -13.85 -28.02
N GLY A 68 7.35 -13.84 -28.65
CA GLY A 68 6.87 -14.91 -29.52
C GLY A 68 7.66 -14.96 -30.83
N GLY A 69 8.18 -16.13 -31.16
CA GLY A 69 8.82 -16.43 -32.44
C GLY A 69 7.84 -16.98 -33.48
N LEU A 70 8.33 -17.20 -34.71
CA LEU A 70 7.54 -17.83 -35.77
C LEU A 70 7.84 -19.33 -35.90
N LEU A 71 6.84 -20.08 -36.34
CA LEU A 71 7.00 -21.41 -36.92
C LEU A 71 6.85 -21.27 -38.45
N TYR A 72 7.91 -21.61 -39.19
CA TYR A 72 7.97 -21.81 -40.66
C TYR A 72 8.29 -20.65 -41.62
N ASN A 73 8.75 -21.07 -42.80
CA ASN A 73 9.75 -20.46 -43.66
C ASN A 73 9.23 -19.38 -44.63
N SER A 74 10.17 -18.51 -45.02
CA SER A 74 10.21 -17.75 -46.29
C SER A 74 9.44 -16.43 -46.40
N VAL A 75 8.41 -16.15 -45.58
CA VAL A 75 7.84 -14.80 -45.45
C VAL A 75 7.62 -14.52 -43.97
N ALA A 76 8.59 -13.88 -43.33
CA ALA A 76 8.58 -13.73 -41.88
C ALA A 76 7.91 -12.40 -41.49
N PRO A 77 6.68 -12.42 -40.93
CA PRO A 77 6.17 -11.27 -40.19
C PRO A 77 7.10 -10.92 -39.01
N GLY A 78 6.90 -9.74 -38.43
CA GLY A 78 7.67 -9.28 -37.29
C GLY A 78 7.63 -10.27 -36.13
N VAL A 79 8.77 -10.37 -35.45
CA VAL A 79 8.97 -11.14 -34.22
C VAL A 79 8.58 -10.31 -32.99
N GLY A 80 8.17 -10.97 -31.92
CA GLY A 80 7.84 -10.30 -30.67
C GLY A 80 9.07 -9.85 -29.88
N GLY A 81 8.99 -8.68 -29.25
CA GLY A 81 9.94 -8.23 -28.24
C GLY A 81 9.72 -8.94 -26.89
N GLY A 82 10.79 -9.13 -26.12
CA GLY A 82 10.71 -9.68 -24.76
C GLY A 82 10.19 -8.65 -23.76
N GLY A 83 9.50 -9.09 -22.71
CA GLY A 83 9.02 -8.22 -21.62
C GLY A 83 10.14 -7.86 -20.65
N SER A 84 10.02 -6.74 -19.93
CA SER A 84 11.03 -6.34 -18.93
C SER A 84 10.96 -7.22 -17.69
N GLY A 85 12.05 -7.27 -16.91
CA GLY A 85 12.00 -7.79 -15.55
C GLY A 85 11.14 -6.92 -14.63
N GLY A 86 10.78 -7.46 -13.46
CA GLY A 86 9.93 -6.81 -12.46
C GLY A 86 10.69 -6.29 -11.22
N GLY A 87 9.94 -5.96 -10.17
CA GLY A 87 10.49 -5.30 -8.96
C GLY A 87 10.66 -6.26 -7.79
N VAL A 88 11.81 -6.25 -7.12
CA VAL A 88 12.03 -7.01 -5.88
C VAL A 88 12.44 -6.05 -4.76
N ARG A 89 11.63 -5.96 -3.71
CA ARG A 89 11.91 -5.14 -2.53
C ARG A 89 12.02 -6.02 -1.29
N LEU A 90 13.16 -5.97 -0.62
CA LEU A 90 13.39 -6.68 0.64
C LEU A 90 13.56 -5.64 1.75
N VAL A 91 12.80 -5.75 2.84
CA VAL A 91 12.87 -4.81 3.98
C VAL A 91 13.07 -5.60 5.27
N ALA A 92 14.15 -5.36 6.00
CA ALA A 92 14.43 -6.07 7.25
C ALA A 92 15.19 -5.18 8.24
N THR A 93 15.28 -5.59 9.51
CA THR A 93 16.26 -4.98 10.41
C THR A 93 17.67 -5.39 9.99
N GLU A 94 17.83 -6.67 9.70
CA GLU A 94 19.08 -7.26 9.22
C GLU A 94 18.80 -8.17 8.02
N ILE A 95 19.60 -8.09 6.95
CA ILE A 95 19.57 -9.05 5.85
C ILE A 95 20.89 -9.83 5.86
N VAL A 96 20.80 -11.15 5.98
CA VAL A 96 21.94 -12.07 6.04
C VAL A 96 21.73 -13.23 5.07
N GLY A 97 22.75 -14.07 4.90
CA GLY A 97 22.66 -15.29 4.10
C GLY A 97 23.62 -15.29 2.92
N THR A 98 23.84 -16.47 2.35
CA THR A 98 24.75 -16.68 1.22
C THR A 98 24.08 -17.57 0.19
N GLY A 99 24.47 -17.41 -1.08
CA GLY A 99 23.99 -18.27 -2.17
C GLY A 99 22.56 -17.98 -2.65
N GLY A 100 21.90 -16.97 -2.09
CA GLY A 100 20.60 -16.53 -2.58
C GLY A 100 20.70 -15.88 -3.96
N VAL A 101 19.69 -16.06 -4.81
CA VAL A 101 19.65 -15.54 -6.18
C VAL A 101 18.45 -14.63 -6.37
N ILE A 102 18.67 -13.42 -6.91
CA ILE A 102 17.58 -12.57 -7.42
C ILE A 102 17.79 -12.39 -8.92
N ASN A 103 16.78 -12.80 -9.69
CA ASN A 103 16.76 -12.64 -11.13
C ASN A 103 15.61 -11.71 -11.56
N VAL A 104 15.98 -10.52 -12.00
CA VAL A 104 15.07 -9.51 -12.60
C VAL A 104 15.44 -9.25 -14.07
N SER A 105 16.04 -10.20 -14.78
CA SER A 105 16.40 -10.01 -16.17
C SER A 105 15.15 -9.80 -17.04
N GLY A 106 15.25 -8.93 -18.05
CA GLY A 106 14.24 -8.89 -19.10
C GLY A 106 14.27 -10.15 -19.97
N GLY A 107 13.13 -10.45 -20.58
CA GLY A 107 12.97 -11.56 -21.50
C GLY A 107 13.68 -11.30 -22.82
N ILE A 108 14.15 -12.36 -23.44
CA ILE A 108 14.85 -12.31 -24.73
C ILE A 108 13.84 -12.01 -25.84
N GLY A 109 14.15 -11.02 -26.68
CA GLY A 109 13.42 -10.81 -27.93
C GLY A 109 13.81 -11.88 -28.96
N THR A 110 12.86 -12.34 -29.77
CA THR A 110 13.15 -13.43 -30.71
C THR A 110 13.90 -12.92 -31.95
N LYS A 111 14.77 -13.78 -32.49
CA LYS A 111 15.58 -13.48 -33.67
C LYS A 111 15.16 -14.36 -34.84
N PHE A 112 14.73 -13.73 -35.94
CA PHE A 112 14.57 -14.37 -37.24
C PHE A 112 15.12 -13.45 -38.33
N THR A 113 14.33 -13.09 -39.36
CA THR A 113 14.71 -12.10 -40.39
C THR A 113 14.61 -10.65 -39.89
N SER A 114 13.93 -10.44 -38.75
CA SER A 114 13.87 -9.20 -37.97
C SER A 114 14.20 -9.49 -36.50
N TRP A 115 14.49 -8.45 -35.73
CA TRP A 115 14.88 -8.54 -34.32
C TRP A 115 13.76 -8.02 -33.42
N GLY A 116 13.29 -8.87 -32.52
CA GLY A 116 12.53 -8.45 -31.37
C GLY A 116 13.51 -7.88 -30.34
N GLY A 117 13.23 -6.72 -29.80
CA GLY A 117 14.05 -6.14 -28.74
C GLY A 117 13.99 -6.98 -27.47
N THR A 118 15.13 -7.15 -26.81
CA THR A 118 15.21 -7.75 -25.47
C THR A 118 14.62 -6.79 -24.45
N GLY A 119 13.83 -7.31 -23.52
CA GLY A 119 13.28 -6.53 -22.43
C GLY A 119 14.38 -6.01 -21.50
N ALA A 120 14.15 -4.87 -20.89
CA ALA A 120 15.09 -4.30 -19.93
C ALA A 120 15.06 -5.06 -18.59
N SER A 121 16.13 -4.91 -17.80
CA SER A 121 16.15 -5.48 -16.45
C SER A 121 15.19 -4.72 -15.52
N GLY A 122 14.65 -5.44 -14.53
CA GLY A 122 13.78 -4.90 -13.50
C GLY A 122 14.53 -4.13 -12.42
N ARG A 123 13.99 -4.03 -11.20
CA ARG A 123 14.60 -3.24 -10.11
C ARG A 123 14.69 -4.04 -8.83
N ILE A 124 15.72 -3.76 -8.03
CA ILE A 124 15.93 -4.39 -6.73
C ILE A 124 16.17 -3.31 -5.67
N ARG A 125 15.42 -3.36 -4.58
CA ARG A 125 15.56 -2.49 -3.43
C ARG A 125 15.83 -3.33 -2.19
N LEU A 126 16.96 -3.10 -1.54
CA LEU A 126 17.30 -3.74 -0.27
C LEU A 126 17.31 -2.69 0.83
N GLU A 127 16.45 -2.85 1.82
CA GLU A 127 16.29 -1.92 2.93
C GLU A 127 16.58 -2.60 4.26
N ALA A 128 17.67 -2.21 4.89
CA ALA A 128 18.06 -2.73 6.19
C ALA A 128 19.00 -1.80 6.96
N PHE A 129 19.00 -1.92 8.29
CA PHE A 129 20.01 -1.27 9.13
C PHE A 129 21.36 -1.98 9.04
N SER A 130 21.34 -3.31 8.86
CA SER A 130 22.52 -4.12 8.59
C SER A 130 22.25 -5.05 7.41
N ASN A 131 23.11 -5.04 6.39
CA ASN A 131 23.03 -5.97 5.27
C ASN A 131 24.40 -6.60 5.05
N THR A 132 24.51 -7.88 5.38
CA THR A 132 25.73 -8.69 5.20
C THR A 132 25.49 -9.85 4.23
N ALA A 133 24.33 -9.89 3.56
CA ALA A 133 23.98 -10.97 2.66
C ALA A 133 24.82 -10.95 1.37
N ALA A 134 25.31 -12.14 0.99
CA ALA A 134 25.96 -12.37 -0.30
C ALA A 134 24.92 -12.87 -1.32
N ILE A 135 24.24 -11.93 -1.97
CA ILE A 135 23.19 -12.19 -2.96
C ILE A 135 23.77 -12.18 -4.37
N ILE A 136 23.46 -13.22 -5.15
CA ILE A 136 23.81 -13.32 -6.57
C ILE A 136 22.72 -12.62 -7.39
N LEU A 137 23.13 -11.64 -8.19
CA LEU A 137 22.26 -10.90 -9.10
C LEU A 137 22.54 -11.34 -10.54
N VAL A 138 21.54 -11.92 -11.21
CA VAL A 138 21.73 -12.53 -12.54
C VAL A 138 21.54 -11.49 -13.65
N ASN A 139 22.51 -11.40 -14.58
CA ASN A 139 22.48 -10.58 -15.80
C ASN A 139 22.09 -9.11 -15.57
N HIS A 140 22.73 -8.45 -14.61
CA HIS A 140 22.20 -7.26 -13.96
C HIS A 140 23.03 -5.99 -14.25
N PRO A 141 22.48 -5.00 -14.99
CA PRO A 141 22.81 -3.59 -14.81
C PRO A 141 21.72 -2.87 -13.98
N ALA A 142 20.83 -3.61 -13.32
CA ALA A 142 19.72 -2.99 -12.63
C ALA A 142 20.19 -2.16 -11.43
N THR A 143 19.46 -1.09 -11.16
CA THR A 143 19.78 -0.17 -10.09
C THR A 143 19.41 -0.84 -8.76
N THR A 144 20.36 -1.59 -8.19
CA THR A 144 20.27 -1.98 -6.78
C THR A 144 20.39 -0.72 -5.96
N SER A 145 19.30 -0.33 -5.32
CA SER A 145 19.34 0.77 -4.38
C SER A 145 19.30 0.23 -2.96
N PHE A 146 20.10 0.85 -2.10
CA PHE A 146 20.15 0.56 -0.68
C PHE A 146 19.58 1.75 0.09
N GLY A 147 19.06 1.49 1.27
CA GLY A 147 18.79 2.53 2.24
C GLY A 147 18.23 1.94 3.51
N GLU A 148 17.99 2.81 4.48
CA GLU A 148 17.28 2.42 5.69
C GLU A 148 15.84 2.00 5.35
N PRO A 149 15.21 1.12 6.15
CA PRO A 149 13.80 0.80 6.03
C PRO A 149 12.94 2.07 5.95
N THR A 150 12.38 2.31 4.76
CA THR A 150 11.46 3.41 4.51
C THR A 150 10.02 2.90 4.64
N SER A 151 9.18 3.70 5.29
CA SER A 151 7.76 3.41 5.55
C SER A 151 7.05 2.90 4.29
N VAL A 152 6.41 1.75 4.38
CA VAL A 152 5.37 1.35 3.43
C VAL A 152 4.18 2.28 3.69
N ARG A 153 3.78 3.08 2.70
CA ARG A 153 2.57 3.90 2.83
C ARG A 153 1.36 2.97 2.91
N LEU A 154 0.43 3.27 3.81
CA LEU A 154 -0.89 2.62 3.80
C LEU A 154 -1.53 2.84 2.41
N PRO A 155 -2.15 1.80 1.82
CA PRO A 155 -2.87 1.96 0.55
C PRO A 155 -4.05 2.91 0.77
N GLY A 156 -3.91 4.15 0.27
CA GLY A 156 -4.83 5.24 0.56
C GLY A 156 -4.62 5.84 1.96
N GLU A 157 -5.04 7.09 2.16
CA GLU A 157 -5.02 7.72 3.48
C GLU A 157 -6.24 7.24 4.28
N PRO A 158 -6.06 6.57 5.44
CA PRO A 158 -7.18 6.17 6.28
C PRO A 158 -7.87 7.39 6.87
N THR A 159 -9.21 7.42 6.76
CA THR A 159 -10.01 8.49 7.35
C THR A 159 -11.10 7.94 8.26
N LEU A 160 -11.38 8.66 9.34
CA LEU A 160 -12.46 8.37 10.28
C LEU A 160 -13.15 9.68 10.65
N ARG A 161 -14.48 9.70 10.55
CA ARG A 161 -15.31 10.86 10.88
C ARG A 161 -16.54 10.44 11.66
N ILE A 162 -16.97 11.30 12.60
CA ILE A 162 -18.31 11.25 13.18
C ILE A 162 -19.26 11.95 12.20
N ALA A 163 -20.23 11.21 11.66
CA ALA A 163 -21.18 11.70 10.66
C ALA A 163 -22.42 12.32 11.32
N SER A 164 -22.95 11.68 12.37
CA SER A 164 -24.12 12.18 13.09
C SER A 164 -24.15 11.72 14.55
N VAL A 165 -24.88 12.47 15.38
CA VAL A 165 -25.15 12.13 16.79
C VAL A 165 -26.64 12.26 17.03
N ALA A 166 -27.29 11.16 17.44
CA ALA A 166 -28.75 11.08 17.59
C ALA A 166 -29.53 11.55 16.34
N GLY A 167 -28.99 11.31 15.15
CA GLY A 167 -29.58 11.73 13.87
C GLY A 167 -29.33 13.19 13.49
N VAL A 168 -28.67 13.99 14.33
CA VAL A 168 -28.23 15.35 13.97
C VAL A 168 -26.85 15.27 13.30
N VAL A 169 -26.76 15.78 12.07
CA VAL A 169 -25.53 15.75 11.26
C VAL A 169 -24.45 16.57 11.93
N ALA A 170 -23.25 15.99 12.06
CA ALA A 170 -22.07 16.70 12.54
C ALA A 170 -21.52 17.63 11.45
N PRO A 171 -21.06 18.85 11.80
CA PRO A 171 -20.42 19.73 10.83
C PRO A 171 -19.17 19.06 10.24
N ASP A 172 -18.76 19.49 9.05
CA ASP A 172 -17.55 18.96 8.39
C ASP A 172 -16.27 19.28 9.19
N ALA A 173 -16.25 20.39 9.93
CA ALA A 173 -15.13 20.82 10.76
C ALA A 173 -15.59 21.08 12.22
N PRO A 174 -15.77 20.03 13.04
CA PRO A 174 -16.19 20.18 14.44
C PRO A 174 -15.13 20.89 15.28
N SER A 175 -15.53 21.79 16.17
CA SER A 175 -14.64 22.53 17.07
C SER A 175 -14.24 21.75 18.32
N ALA A 176 -15.05 20.77 18.74
CA ALA A 176 -14.86 19.97 19.95
C ALA A 176 -14.71 20.80 21.24
N LEU A 177 -15.43 21.93 21.34
CA LEU A 177 -15.41 22.82 22.50
C LEU A 177 -16.65 22.63 23.39
N PHE A 178 -16.46 22.68 24.71
CA PHE A 178 -17.58 22.64 25.66
C PHE A 178 -18.43 23.93 25.65
N SER A 179 -17.82 25.07 25.34
CA SER A 179 -18.46 26.39 25.39
C SER A 179 -19.21 26.76 24.10
N ALA A 180 -18.91 26.07 22.99
CA ALA A 180 -19.50 26.31 21.68
C ALA A 180 -19.86 24.95 21.06
N PRO A 181 -21.09 24.46 21.23
CA PRO A 181 -21.47 23.13 20.80
C PRO A 181 -21.54 23.03 19.27
N ASP A 182 -20.90 22.01 18.71
CA ASP A 182 -20.99 21.68 17.27
C ASP A 182 -22.36 21.10 16.88
N ILE A 183 -23.01 20.44 17.85
CA ILE A 183 -24.31 19.79 17.71
C ILE A 183 -25.15 20.16 18.93
N VAL A 184 -26.39 20.58 18.69
CA VAL A 184 -27.41 20.73 19.74
C VAL A 184 -28.45 19.64 19.55
N LEU A 185 -28.62 18.80 20.57
CA LEU A 185 -29.58 17.70 20.52
C LEU A 185 -30.99 18.19 20.82
N PRO A 186 -32.03 17.58 20.20
CA PRO A 186 -33.42 17.91 20.50
C PRO A 186 -33.74 17.74 21.98
N SER A 187 -34.62 18.60 22.51
CA SER A 187 -35.12 18.45 23.88
C SER A 187 -35.83 17.10 24.05
N GLY A 188 -35.61 16.45 25.19
CA GLY A 188 -36.14 15.11 25.47
C GLY A 188 -35.30 13.95 24.90
N THR A 189 -34.16 14.22 24.26
CA THR A 189 -33.20 13.16 23.90
C THR A 189 -32.72 12.44 25.15
N GLY A 190 -32.86 11.11 25.16
CA GLY A 190 -32.41 10.26 26.28
C GLY A 190 -30.89 10.17 26.37
N SER A 191 -30.38 9.59 27.46
CA SER A 191 -28.93 9.42 27.65
C SER A 191 -28.32 8.43 26.65
N ALA A 192 -29.04 7.40 26.21
CA ALA A 192 -28.55 6.48 25.18
C ALA A 192 -28.82 7.05 23.78
N VAL A 193 -27.75 7.28 23.01
CA VAL A 193 -27.84 7.78 21.62
C VAL A 193 -26.99 6.96 20.67
N ASN A 194 -27.40 6.96 19.41
CA ASN A 194 -26.61 6.41 18.32
C ASN A 194 -25.65 7.46 17.77
N VAL A 195 -24.38 7.12 17.70
CA VAL A 195 -23.34 7.91 17.01
C VAL A 195 -22.99 7.18 15.72
N GLU A 196 -23.23 7.82 14.59
CA GLU A 196 -22.86 7.28 13.28
C GLU A 196 -21.46 7.74 12.91
N VAL A 197 -20.63 6.79 12.49
CA VAL A 197 -19.26 7.05 12.03
C VAL A 197 -19.09 6.55 10.60
N THR A 198 -18.31 7.28 9.82
CA THR A 198 -17.88 6.88 8.47
C THR A 198 -16.38 6.73 8.42
N ALA A 199 -15.92 5.76 7.63
CA ALA A 199 -14.53 5.38 7.52
C ALA A 199 -14.15 5.06 6.06
N SER A 200 -12.92 5.38 5.69
CA SER A 200 -12.32 4.95 4.42
C SER A 200 -10.89 4.48 4.65
N ASN A 201 -10.45 3.51 3.84
CA ASN A 201 -9.16 2.83 3.93
C ASN A 201 -8.86 2.27 5.34
N ILE A 202 -9.90 1.73 6.00
CA ILE A 202 -9.82 1.03 7.29
C ILE A 202 -10.44 -0.36 7.08
N PRO A 203 -9.77 -1.46 7.48
CA PRO A 203 -10.30 -2.81 7.28
C PRO A 203 -11.72 -2.97 7.82
N ALA A 204 -12.63 -3.48 6.99
CA ALA A 204 -13.99 -3.79 7.42
C ALA A 204 -13.98 -4.79 8.60
N GLY A 205 -14.95 -4.66 9.50
CA GLY A 205 -15.02 -5.42 10.75
C GLY A 205 -14.17 -4.86 11.89
N THR A 206 -13.32 -3.86 11.65
CA THR A 206 -12.57 -3.21 12.75
C THR A 206 -13.54 -2.45 13.67
N ALA A 207 -13.40 -2.65 14.99
CA ALA A 207 -14.23 -1.98 15.97
C ALA A 207 -13.82 -0.50 16.15
N VAL A 208 -14.75 0.41 15.86
CA VAL A 208 -14.61 1.83 16.22
C VAL A 208 -15.08 2.02 17.65
N THR A 209 -14.25 2.68 18.46
CA THR A 209 -14.61 3.11 19.82
C THR A 209 -15.04 4.57 19.79
N VAL A 210 -16.20 4.86 20.34
CA VAL A 210 -16.67 6.22 20.61
C VAL A 210 -16.58 6.47 22.09
N GLN A 211 -15.93 7.57 22.47
CA GLN A 211 -15.81 8.03 23.84
C GLN A 211 -16.48 9.39 23.99
N VAL A 212 -17.31 9.53 25.01
CA VAL A 212 -18.00 10.76 25.38
C VAL A 212 -17.42 11.25 26.70
N THR A 213 -16.87 12.46 26.68
CA THR A 213 -16.33 13.13 27.84
C THR A 213 -17.20 14.33 28.16
N GLY A 214 -18.01 14.22 29.21
CA GLY A 214 -18.79 15.35 29.73
C GLY A 214 -17.89 16.44 30.31
N LEU A 215 -18.43 17.66 30.44
CA LEU A 215 -17.73 18.75 31.11
C LEU A 215 -17.33 18.39 32.55
N THR A 216 -18.15 17.57 33.21
CA THR A 216 -17.87 16.99 34.51
C THR A 216 -18.16 15.49 34.52
N GLY A 217 -17.58 14.76 35.47
CA GLY A 217 -17.79 13.32 35.64
C GLY A 217 -16.86 12.44 34.80
N ALA A 218 -17.08 11.14 34.85
CA ALA A 218 -16.29 10.15 34.12
C ALA A 218 -16.71 10.05 32.65
N ALA A 219 -15.76 9.71 31.78
CA ALA A 219 -16.04 9.45 30.37
C ALA A 219 -16.78 8.11 30.21
N THR A 220 -17.74 8.08 29.29
CA THR A 220 -18.44 6.87 28.84
C THR A 220 -17.87 6.43 27.49
N SER A 221 -17.91 5.14 27.18
CA SER A 221 -17.47 4.64 25.88
C SER A 221 -18.25 3.41 25.44
N ALA A 222 -18.33 3.22 24.13
CA ALA A 222 -18.89 2.04 23.50
C ALA A 222 -18.16 1.78 22.18
N ALA A 223 -18.30 0.56 21.64
CA ALA A 223 -17.68 0.18 20.37
C ALA A 223 -18.64 -0.61 19.48
N ALA A 224 -18.48 -0.46 18.18
CA ALA A 224 -19.18 -1.26 17.17
C ALA A 224 -18.27 -1.53 15.96
N PRO A 225 -18.43 -2.67 15.27
CA PRO A 225 -17.64 -2.99 14.08
C PRO A 225 -18.05 -2.14 12.88
N LEU A 226 -17.06 -1.75 12.06
CA LEU A 226 -17.30 -1.17 10.74
C LEU A 226 -17.92 -2.18 9.79
N SER A 227 -19.00 -1.79 9.11
CA SER A 227 -19.68 -2.56 8.07
C SER A 227 -19.49 -1.90 6.70
N GLY A 228 -19.36 -2.69 5.64
CA GLY A 228 -19.10 -2.21 4.28
C GLY A 228 -17.83 -2.80 3.69
N THR A 229 -17.06 -1.99 2.96
CA THR A 229 -15.77 -2.36 2.37
C THR A 229 -14.63 -1.56 3.01
N ASP A 230 -13.38 -1.97 2.76
CA ASP A 230 -12.21 -1.25 3.25
C ASP A 230 -12.16 0.20 2.74
N THR A 231 -12.64 0.45 1.52
CA THR A 231 -12.65 1.78 0.89
C THR A 231 -13.82 2.66 1.32
N SER A 232 -14.89 2.07 1.85
CA SER A 232 -16.08 2.79 2.32
C SER A 232 -16.84 1.93 3.33
N SER A 233 -16.79 2.33 4.59
CA SER A 233 -17.49 1.65 5.68
C SER A 233 -18.11 2.62 6.67
N SER A 234 -19.05 2.13 7.46
CA SER A 234 -19.70 2.88 8.53
C SER A 234 -20.00 2.00 9.74
N ALA A 235 -20.21 2.63 10.89
CA ALA A 235 -20.72 1.97 12.08
C ALA A 235 -21.72 2.85 12.83
N THR A 236 -22.65 2.22 13.53
CA THR A 236 -23.57 2.87 14.46
C THR A 236 -23.20 2.43 15.87
N VAL A 237 -22.68 3.34 16.67
CA VAL A 237 -22.19 3.07 18.02
C VAL A 237 -23.20 3.59 19.05
N PRO A 238 -23.89 2.72 19.80
CA PRO A 238 -24.78 3.15 20.87
C PRO A 238 -23.96 3.54 22.09
N VAL A 239 -23.99 4.82 22.48
CA VAL A 239 -23.20 5.32 23.62
C VAL A 239 -24.06 6.21 24.53
N ALA A 240 -23.75 6.19 25.82
CA ALA A 240 -24.38 7.07 26.79
C ALA A 240 -23.77 8.48 26.74
N ILE A 241 -24.61 9.50 26.61
CA ILE A 241 -24.23 10.92 26.67
C ILE A 241 -24.83 11.60 27.92
N PRO A 242 -24.17 12.61 28.48
CA PRO A 242 -24.78 13.50 29.47
C PRO A 242 -25.94 14.29 28.86
N THR A 243 -27.06 14.41 29.59
CA THR A 243 -28.26 15.11 29.11
C THR A 243 -28.42 16.53 29.69
N ASN A 244 -27.59 16.90 30.67
CA ASN A 244 -27.69 18.14 31.44
C ASN A 244 -26.44 19.01 31.37
N GLN A 245 -25.48 18.66 30.52
CA GLN A 245 -24.21 19.37 30.36
C GLN A 245 -23.62 19.12 28.97
N PRO A 246 -22.74 20.00 28.46
CA PRO A 246 -22.04 19.76 27.21
C PRO A 246 -21.05 18.59 27.35
N ALA A 247 -20.77 17.93 26.23
CA ALA A 247 -19.83 16.82 26.13
C ALA A 247 -19.02 16.91 24.83
N VAL A 248 -17.78 16.41 24.89
CA VAL A 248 -16.94 16.20 23.70
C VAL A 248 -17.00 14.72 23.34
N ILE A 249 -17.32 14.43 22.09
CA ILE A 249 -17.35 13.08 21.54
C ILE A 249 -16.10 12.88 20.68
N THR A 250 -15.36 11.82 20.97
CA THR A 250 -14.21 11.41 20.17
C THR A 250 -14.45 10.00 19.64
N ALA A 251 -13.97 9.74 18.42
CA ALA A 251 -14.00 8.40 17.83
C ALA A 251 -12.59 8.00 17.43
N PHE A 252 -12.22 6.76 17.73
CA PHE A 252 -10.96 6.21 17.28
C PHE A 252 -11.10 4.73 16.93
N VAL A 253 -10.21 4.27 16.08
CA VAL A 253 -10.10 2.88 15.67
C VAL A 253 -8.64 2.45 15.78
N THR A 254 -8.41 1.17 16.06
CA THR A 254 -7.07 0.59 16.04
C THR A 254 -7.12 -0.76 15.33
N TYR A 255 -6.30 -0.95 14.30
CA TYR A 255 -6.17 -2.22 13.61
C TYR A 255 -4.70 -2.63 13.48
N THR A 256 -4.46 -3.93 13.38
CA THR A 256 -3.13 -4.50 13.18
C THR A 256 -2.66 -4.30 11.75
N LEU A 257 -1.41 -3.87 11.57
CA LEU A 257 -0.78 -3.80 10.26
C LEU A 257 -0.38 -5.21 9.80
N THR A 258 -0.99 -5.67 8.72
CA THR A 258 -0.59 -6.90 8.03
C THR A 258 0.06 -6.55 6.70
N ALA A 259 0.78 -7.50 6.08
CA ALA A 259 1.33 -7.32 4.74
C ALA A 259 0.26 -6.93 3.71
N ALA A 260 -0.97 -7.44 3.87
CA ALA A 260 -2.11 -7.11 3.00
C ALA A 260 -2.61 -5.66 3.16
N THR A 261 -2.41 -5.03 4.32
CA THR A 261 -2.81 -3.65 4.61
C THR A 261 -1.66 -2.65 4.49
N GLY A 262 -0.58 -3.01 3.79
CA GLY A 262 0.60 -2.15 3.63
C GLY A 262 1.65 -2.26 4.74
N GLY A 263 1.70 -3.38 5.48
CA GLY A 263 2.77 -3.70 6.42
C GLY A 263 3.96 -4.44 5.78
N PRO A 264 5.09 -4.57 6.48
CA PRO A 264 5.43 -3.98 7.78
C PRO A 264 5.87 -2.53 7.62
N VAL A 265 5.50 -1.71 8.60
CA VAL A 265 5.88 -0.30 8.69
C VAL A 265 6.85 -0.16 9.86
N PHE A 266 7.93 0.59 9.65
CA PHE A 266 8.81 1.04 10.73
C PHE A 266 8.58 2.53 10.97
N ALA A 267 8.52 2.93 12.23
CA ALA A 267 8.44 4.33 12.63
C ALA A 267 9.39 4.56 13.81
N GLY A 268 10.27 5.56 13.71
CA GLY A 268 11.23 5.88 14.77
C GLY A 268 12.20 4.74 15.12
N GLY A 269 12.56 3.89 14.16
CA GLY A 269 13.43 2.73 14.36
C GLY A 269 12.75 1.49 14.94
N GLU A 270 11.43 1.55 15.19
CA GLU A 270 10.66 0.46 15.78
C GLU A 270 9.60 -0.08 14.81
N VAL A 271 9.28 -1.36 14.98
CA VAL A 271 8.24 -2.05 14.20
C VAL A 271 6.88 -1.57 14.66
N VAL A 272 6.07 -1.12 13.70
CA VAL A 272 4.68 -0.77 13.92
C VAL A 272 3.84 -2.05 13.92
N ASP A 273 3.11 -2.25 14.99
CA ASP A 273 2.19 -3.38 15.19
C ASP A 273 0.76 -3.00 14.80
N ARG A 274 0.36 -1.77 15.13
CA ARG A 274 -1.00 -1.28 14.98
C ARG A 274 -1.03 0.13 14.43
N VAL A 275 -2.08 0.47 13.72
CA VAL A 275 -2.40 1.85 13.32
C VAL A 275 -3.58 2.30 14.13
N ARG A 276 -3.45 3.47 14.75
CA ARG A 276 -4.55 4.17 15.42
C ARG A 276 -4.98 5.35 14.55
N ILE A 277 -6.28 5.45 14.33
CA ILE A 277 -6.88 6.57 13.60
C ILE A 277 -7.88 7.22 14.54
N THR A 278 -7.78 8.54 14.67
CA THR A 278 -8.63 9.33 15.57
C THR A 278 -9.31 10.42 14.76
N ALA A 279 -10.63 10.55 14.88
CA ALA A 279 -11.36 11.69 14.36
C ALA A 279 -11.03 12.94 15.19
N MET A 280 -10.58 14.02 14.55
CA MET A 280 -10.13 15.24 15.25
C MET A 280 -11.13 16.39 15.09
N ALA A 281 -10.99 17.38 15.97
CA ALA A 281 -11.50 18.72 15.72
C ALA A 281 -10.93 19.28 14.40
N GLY A 282 -11.72 20.06 13.67
CA GLY A 282 -11.38 20.62 12.36
C GLY A 282 -11.67 19.69 11.18
N GLY A 283 -12.21 18.49 11.41
CA GLY A 283 -12.73 17.60 10.35
C GLY A 283 -11.71 16.61 9.79
N ALA A 284 -10.42 16.84 10.05
CA ALA A 284 -9.36 15.90 9.69
C ALA A 284 -9.31 14.69 10.63
N SER A 285 -8.87 13.55 10.11
CA SER A 285 -8.47 12.40 10.94
C SER A 285 -6.96 12.41 11.15
N ARG A 286 -6.51 12.02 12.35
CA ARG A 286 -5.10 11.84 12.66
C ARG A 286 -4.74 10.36 12.65
N VAL A 287 -3.66 10.03 11.94
CA VAL A 287 -3.06 8.69 11.93
C VAL A 287 -1.86 8.65 12.86
N ALA A 288 -1.78 7.62 13.70
CA ALA A 288 -0.64 7.32 14.55
C ALA A 288 -0.23 5.85 14.40
N TYR A 289 1.07 5.61 14.30
CA TYR A 289 1.66 4.30 14.33
C TYR A 289 1.91 3.89 15.78
N VAL A 290 1.39 2.73 16.18
CA VAL A 290 1.63 2.12 17.48
C VAL A 290 2.66 1.01 17.29
N THR A 291 3.84 1.23 17.86
CA THR A 291 4.94 0.26 17.82
C THR A 291 4.65 -0.95 18.70
N ARG A 292 5.41 -2.05 18.54
CA ARG A 292 5.32 -3.22 19.43
C ARG A 292 5.60 -2.89 20.90
N SER A 293 6.40 -1.86 21.18
CA SER A 293 6.67 -1.40 22.55
C SER A 293 5.51 -0.60 23.15
N GLY A 294 4.48 -0.28 22.35
CA GLY A 294 3.35 0.56 22.74
C GLY A 294 3.59 2.06 22.52
N ARG A 295 4.77 2.46 22.01
CA ARG A 295 5.07 3.85 21.66
C ARG A 295 4.21 4.31 20.48
N GLU A 296 3.49 5.41 20.65
CA GLU A 296 2.74 6.07 19.58
C GLU A 296 3.61 7.09 18.84
N ILE A 297 3.62 7.03 17.51
CA ILE A 297 4.37 7.94 16.63
C ILE A 297 3.38 8.50 15.60
N ALA A 298 3.28 9.83 15.52
CA ALA A 298 2.42 10.48 14.54
C ALA A 298 2.88 10.13 13.12
N ALA A 299 1.93 9.71 12.26
CA ALA A 299 2.25 9.57 10.85
C ALA A 299 2.48 10.98 10.26
N PRO A 300 3.49 11.16 9.37
CA PRO A 300 3.62 12.41 8.65
C PRO A 300 2.35 12.66 7.84
N ALA A 301 1.84 13.90 7.85
CA ALA A 301 0.69 14.29 7.03
C ALA A 301 0.97 13.91 5.57
N SER A 302 -0.04 13.36 4.88
CA SER A 302 0.12 13.03 3.46
C SER A 302 0.36 14.32 2.69
N GLY A 303 1.64 14.62 2.42
CA GLY A 303 2.01 15.73 1.57
C GLY A 303 1.38 15.50 0.20
N VAL A 304 0.53 16.42 -0.24
CA VAL A 304 0.15 16.57 -1.64
C VAL A 304 1.45 16.77 -2.40
N VAL A 305 1.92 15.70 -3.06
CA VAL A 305 2.94 15.83 -4.09
C VAL A 305 2.24 16.55 -5.23
N ARG A 306 2.46 17.87 -5.32
CA ARG A 306 2.21 18.63 -6.54
C ARG A 306 3.25 18.24 -7.58
#